data_AF-A0A0Q7YEZ3-F1
#
_entry.id   AF-A0A0Q7YEZ3-F1
#
_cell.length_a   1.000
_cell.length_b   1.000
_cell.length_c   1.000
_cell.angle_alpha   90.00
_cell.angle_beta   90.00
_cell.angle_gamma   90.00
#
_symmetry.space_group_name_H-M   'P 1'
#
loop_
_entity.id
_entity.type
_entity.pdbx_description
1 polymer ?
#
loop_
_entity_poly.entity_id
_entity_poly.type
_entity_poly.pdbx_seq_one_letter_code
_entity_poly.pdbx_strand_id
1 'polypeptide(L)'
;MYFASKWIMATMTVLGTATMAHSTADQLSQFRWNHRILVIFSDRSDDANYVQQMGALKGTQESVAERDMLIISVVADLAAIIDKPQLKLDAYSLRKRFGAEGRGFRAVLIGKDGGAKLSSNRPITPAELFSTIDAMPMRQSEMR
;
A
#
# COMPACT_ATOMS: atom_id res chain seq x y z
N MET A 1 58.95 -36.61 35.29
CA MET A 1 58.52 -35.45 36.11
C MET A 1 58.29 -34.26 35.20
N TYR A 2 57.31 -33.43 35.54
CA TYR A 2 56.74 -32.28 34.81
C TYR A 2 55.80 -32.57 33.63
N PHE A 3 54.52 -32.74 33.99
CA PHE A 3 53.36 -32.44 33.14
C PHE A 3 53.33 -30.93 32.84
N ALA A 4 53.28 -30.56 31.57
CA ALA A 4 53.02 -29.19 31.14
C ALA A 4 51.58 -29.06 30.64
N SER A 5 50.83 -28.23 31.35
CA SER A 5 49.48 -27.77 31.09
C SER A 5 49.42 -26.82 29.89
N LYS A 6 48.33 -26.86 29.11
CA LYS A 6 47.71 -25.63 28.58
C LYS A 6 46.31 -25.85 28.02
N TRP A 7 45.40 -25.17 28.71
CA TRP A 7 44.00 -24.84 28.48
C TRP A 7 43.56 -24.69 27.03
N ILE A 8 42.44 -25.35 26.72
CA ILE A 8 41.57 -25.11 25.58
C ILE A 8 40.87 -23.77 25.79
N MET A 9 40.92 -22.87 24.81
CA MET A 9 39.98 -21.75 24.70
C MET A 9 39.49 -21.64 23.26
N ALA A 10 38.17 -21.70 23.16
CA ALA A 10 37.38 -21.69 21.96
C ALA A 10 37.29 -20.29 21.32
N THR A 11 37.20 -20.24 20.01
CA THR A 11 36.65 -19.08 19.29
C THR A 11 35.48 -19.56 18.45
N MET A 12 34.29 -19.49 19.03
CA MET A 12 33.02 -19.66 18.34
C MET A 12 32.71 -18.35 17.62
N THR A 13 33.08 -18.26 16.35
CA THR A 13 32.70 -17.12 15.52
C THR A 13 31.22 -17.22 15.20
N VAL A 14 30.40 -16.48 15.93
CA VAL A 14 29.00 -16.26 15.57
C VAL A 14 29.01 -15.33 14.36
N LEU A 15 28.78 -15.89 13.16
CA LEU A 15 28.37 -15.08 12.01
C LEU A 15 26.98 -14.53 12.33
N GLY A 16 26.94 -13.29 12.81
CA GLY A 16 25.71 -12.52 12.89
C GLY A 16 25.19 -12.27 11.48
N THR A 17 24.12 -12.96 11.10
CA THR A 17 23.33 -12.57 9.94
C THR A 17 22.63 -11.26 10.30
N ALA A 18 23.17 -10.15 9.81
CA ALA A 18 22.46 -8.88 9.81
C ALA A 18 21.17 -9.10 9.00
N THR A 19 20.04 -9.20 9.70
CA THR A 19 18.74 -9.06 9.08
C THR A 19 18.70 -7.64 8.57
N MET A 20 18.88 -7.48 7.26
CA MET A 20 18.65 -6.21 6.59
C MET A 20 17.23 -5.82 6.94
N ALA A 21 17.08 -4.84 7.85
CA ALA A 21 15.83 -4.17 8.07
C ALA A 21 15.41 -3.66 6.69
N HIS A 22 14.40 -4.30 6.10
CA HIS A 22 13.75 -3.76 4.93
C HIS A 22 13.35 -2.36 5.38
N SER A 23 13.99 -1.34 4.81
CA SER A 23 13.53 0.02 5.00
C SER A 23 12.02 -0.01 4.75
N THR A 24 11.28 0.89 5.39
CA THR A 24 9.91 1.25 4.98
C THR A 24 9.90 1.88 3.56
N ALA A 25 10.83 1.43 2.70
CA ALA A 25 10.83 1.54 1.27
C ALA A 25 9.44 1.17 0.79
N ASP A 26 8.69 2.24 0.54
CA ASP A 26 7.47 2.33 -0.23
C ASP A 26 6.96 0.94 -0.66
N GLN A 27 6.12 0.29 0.14
CA GLN A 27 5.55 -1.03 -0.19
C GLN A 27 4.74 -1.00 -1.51
N LEU A 28 4.41 0.19 -2.00
CA LEU A 28 3.74 0.41 -3.28
C LEU A 28 4.74 0.54 -4.45
N SER A 29 6.04 0.56 -4.16
CA SER A 29 7.11 0.64 -5.16
C SER A 29 7.04 -0.47 -6.20
N GLN A 30 6.67 -1.68 -5.79
CA GLN A 30 6.48 -2.84 -6.66
C GLN A 30 5.34 -2.64 -7.68
N PHE A 31 4.43 -1.70 -7.43
CA PHE A 31 3.29 -1.39 -8.29
C PHE A 31 3.51 -0.11 -9.10
N ARG A 32 4.57 0.66 -8.84
CA ARG A 32 4.91 1.85 -9.63
C ARG A 32 5.13 1.47 -11.08
N TRP A 33 4.83 2.41 -11.96
CA TRP A 33 4.85 2.34 -13.42
C TRP A 33 3.83 1.36 -14.03
N ASN A 34 3.35 0.37 -13.27
CA ASN A 34 2.44 -0.66 -13.74
C ASN A 34 0.99 -0.38 -13.33
N HIS A 35 0.76 0.11 -12.12
CA HIS A 35 -0.59 0.26 -11.57
C HIS A 35 -0.87 1.66 -11.04
N ARG A 36 -2.13 2.08 -11.19
CA ARG A 36 -2.73 3.18 -10.43
C ARG A 36 -3.31 2.59 -9.16
N ILE A 37 -3.21 3.28 -8.04
CA ILE A 37 -3.60 2.70 -6.75
C ILE A 37 -4.61 3.61 -6.07
N LEU A 38 -5.78 3.07 -5.70
CA LEU A 38 -6.69 3.72 -4.78
C LEU A 38 -6.49 3.11 -3.39
N VAL A 39 -6.02 3.91 -2.44
CA VAL A 39 -5.90 3.52 -1.04
C VAL A 39 -7.07 4.10 -0.26
N ILE A 40 -7.83 3.24 0.42
CA ILE A 40 -9.02 3.60 1.19
C ILE A 40 -8.76 3.31 2.66
N PHE A 41 -8.74 4.35 3.48
CA PHE A 41 -8.52 4.30 4.92
C PHE A 41 -9.85 4.41 5.66
N SER A 42 -9.99 3.63 6.72
CA SER A 42 -11.05 3.76 7.71
C SER A 42 -10.58 3.23 9.06
N ASP A 43 -11.21 3.66 10.15
CA ASP A 43 -10.97 3.07 11.46
C ASP A 43 -11.78 1.78 11.66
N ARG A 44 -12.93 1.67 10.99
CA ARG A 44 -13.87 0.54 11.12
C ARG A 44 -14.41 0.11 9.77
N SER A 45 -14.68 -1.18 9.64
CA SER A 45 -15.24 -1.77 8.41
C SER A 45 -16.71 -1.37 8.17
N ASP A 46 -17.41 -0.91 9.20
CA ASP A 46 -18.80 -0.45 9.15
C ASP A 46 -18.94 1.08 9.16
N ASP A 47 -17.83 1.82 9.01
CA ASP A 47 -17.87 3.27 8.75
C ASP A 47 -18.69 3.57 7.49
N ALA A 48 -19.62 4.51 7.58
CA ALA A 48 -20.56 4.81 6.50
C ALA A 48 -19.86 5.24 5.21
N ASN A 49 -18.79 6.05 5.30
CA ASN A 49 -18.02 6.49 4.14
C ASN A 49 -17.22 5.33 3.55
N TYR A 50 -16.64 4.47 4.38
CA TYR A 50 -15.96 3.26 3.91
C TYR A 50 -16.91 2.33 3.16
N VAL A 51 -18.07 2.02 3.74
CA VAL A 51 -19.10 1.19 3.11
C VAL A 51 -19.59 1.82 1.81
N GLN A 52 -19.81 3.13 1.79
CA GLN A 52 -20.21 3.85 0.58
C GLN A 52 -19.13 3.80 -0.52
N GLN A 53 -17.86 4.02 -0.17
CA GLN A 53 -16.76 3.95 -1.13
C GLN A 53 -16.61 2.55 -1.72
N MET A 54 -16.66 1.51 -0.88
CA MET A 54 -16.59 0.13 -1.34
C MET A 54 -17.82 -0.23 -2.18
N GLY A 55 -19.00 0.28 -1.82
CA GLY A 55 -20.23 0.15 -2.60
C GLY A 55 -20.14 0.81 -3.98
N ALA A 56 -19.52 1.98 -4.07
CA ALA A 56 -19.34 2.72 -5.31
C ALA A 56 -18.42 2.00 -6.31
N LEU A 57 -17.50 1.15 -5.82
CA LEU A 57 -16.61 0.33 -6.66
C LEU A 57 -17.26 -0.98 -7.12
N LYS A 58 -18.45 -1.34 -6.60
CA LYS A 58 -19.16 -2.53 -7.06
C LYS A 58 -19.70 -2.29 -8.46
N GLY A 59 -19.45 -3.22 -9.37
CA GLY A 59 -19.88 -3.14 -10.77
C GLY A 59 -18.92 -2.35 -11.66
N THR A 60 -17.80 -1.83 -11.13
CA THR A 60 -16.81 -1.06 -11.90
C THR A 60 -15.55 -1.87 -12.24
N GLN A 61 -15.58 -3.20 -12.09
CA GLN A 61 -14.41 -4.06 -12.25
C GLN A 61 -13.74 -3.91 -13.62
N GLU A 62 -14.53 -3.80 -14.69
CA GLU A 62 -14.00 -3.57 -16.04
C GLU A 62 -13.32 -2.21 -16.13
N SER A 63 -13.95 -1.13 -15.66
CA SER A 63 -13.36 0.21 -15.68
C SER A 63 -12.09 0.33 -14.84
N VAL A 64 -12.00 -0.41 -13.73
CA VAL A 64 -10.82 -0.54 -12.87
C VAL A 64 -9.71 -1.28 -13.63
N ALA A 65 -10.03 -2.40 -14.30
CA ALA A 65 -9.07 -3.19 -15.07
C ALA A 65 -8.52 -2.42 -16.28
N GLU A 66 -9.38 -1.76 -17.06
CA GLU A 66 -9.00 -0.91 -18.21
C GLU A 66 -7.99 0.20 -17.85
N ARG A 67 -7.97 0.61 -16.58
CA ARG A 67 -7.13 1.69 -16.06
C ARG A 67 -5.98 1.16 -15.21
N ASP A 68 -5.69 -0.14 -15.25
CA ASP A 68 -4.64 -0.82 -14.49
C ASP A 68 -4.68 -0.49 -12.99
N MET A 69 -5.88 -0.45 -12.41
CA MET A 69 -6.05 -0.03 -11.03
C MET A 69 -5.89 -1.18 -10.02
N LEU A 70 -5.33 -0.87 -8.86
CA LEU A 70 -5.36 -1.70 -7.66
C LEU A 70 -6.08 -0.95 -6.54
N ILE A 71 -6.94 -1.66 -5.81
CA ILE A 71 -7.64 -1.14 -4.64
C ILE A 71 -6.99 -1.70 -3.38
N ILE A 72 -6.52 -0.81 -2.50
CA ILE A 72 -5.99 -1.14 -1.19
C ILE A 72 -6.97 -0.65 -0.14
N SER A 73 -7.44 -1.56 0.71
CA SER A 73 -8.21 -1.22 1.90
C SER A 73 -7.32 -1.25 3.13
N VAL A 74 -7.42 -0.20 3.94
CA VAL A 74 -6.76 -0.05 5.23
C VAL A 74 -7.83 0.21 6.29
N VAL A 75 -8.18 -0.81 7.06
CA VAL A 75 -9.19 -0.74 8.13
C VAL A 75 -8.52 -1.03 9.47
N ALA A 76 -8.61 -0.08 10.41
CA ALA A 76 -7.82 -0.10 11.64
C ALA A 76 -6.33 -0.32 11.30
N ASP A 77 -5.76 -1.44 11.75
CA ASP A 77 -4.36 -1.81 11.58
C ASP A 77 -4.14 -2.88 10.49
N LEU A 78 -5.18 -3.20 9.72
CA LEU A 78 -5.12 -4.20 8.65
C LEU A 78 -5.11 -3.50 7.30
N ALA A 79 -4.12 -3.82 6.47
CA ALA A 79 -4.03 -3.36 5.09
C ALA A 79 -3.95 -4.55 4.12
N ALA A 80 -4.80 -4.52 3.10
CA ALA A 80 -4.90 -5.58 2.09
C ALA A 80 -5.25 -5.02 0.72
N ILE A 81 -4.73 -5.65 -0.33
CA ILE A 81 -5.22 -5.45 -1.70
C ILE A 81 -6.49 -6.29 -1.86
N ILE A 82 -7.57 -5.68 -2.33
CA ILE A 82 -8.89 -6.34 -2.41
C ILE A 82 -8.83 -7.64 -3.22
N ASP A 83 -8.16 -7.64 -4.38
CA ASP A 83 -8.06 -8.82 -5.25
C ASP A 83 -6.88 -9.74 -4.89
N LYS A 84 -6.04 -9.35 -3.92
CA LYS A 84 -4.85 -10.10 -3.49
C LYS A 84 -4.71 -10.06 -1.96
N PRO A 85 -5.71 -10.54 -1.19
CA PRO A 85 -5.73 -10.41 0.27
C PRO A 85 -4.59 -11.14 0.99
N GLN A 86 -3.92 -12.08 0.32
CA GLN A 86 -2.73 -12.76 0.82
C GLN A 86 -1.50 -11.86 0.92
N LEU A 87 -1.46 -10.75 0.18
CA LEU A 87 -0.35 -9.81 0.24
C LEU A 87 -0.56 -8.84 1.41
N LYS A 88 0.24 -9.02 2.45
CA LYS A 88 0.22 -8.15 3.63
C LYS A 88 0.94 -6.83 3.35
N LEU A 89 0.26 -5.73 3.65
CA LEU A 89 0.82 -4.39 3.65
C LEU A 89 0.89 -3.88 5.09
N ASP A 90 1.76 -2.91 5.34
CA ASP A 90 1.87 -2.25 6.64
C ASP A 90 0.91 -1.06 6.69
N ALA A 91 -0.18 -1.23 7.43
CA ALA A 91 -1.20 -0.19 7.61
C ALA A 91 -0.61 1.09 8.21
N TYR A 92 0.33 0.96 9.15
CA TYR A 92 0.95 2.11 9.80
C TYR A 92 1.78 2.95 8.82
N SER A 93 2.66 2.33 8.04
CA SER A 93 3.44 3.04 7.01
C SER A 93 2.55 3.69 5.95
N LEU A 94 1.46 3.03 5.54
CA LEU A 94 0.50 3.62 4.59
C LEU A 94 -0.19 4.85 5.19
N ARG A 95 -0.69 4.76 6.43
CA ARG A 95 -1.33 5.90 7.11
C ARG A 95 -0.38 7.08 7.24
N LYS A 96 0.86 6.82 7.69
CA LYS A 96 1.89 7.85 7.81
C LYS A 96 2.22 8.51 6.47
N ARG A 97 2.41 7.72 5.42
CA ARG A 97 2.74 8.23 4.08
C ARG A 97 1.66 9.15 3.52
N PHE A 98 0.39 8.83 3.75
CA PHE A 98 -0.75 9.56 3.18
C PHE A 98 -1.45 10.48 4.19
N GLY A 99 -0.78 10.75 5.32
CA GLY A 99 -1.28 11.62 6.39
C GLY A 99 -2.59 11.16 7.03
N ALA A 100 -2.96 9.87 6.86
CA ALA A 100 -4.18 9.25 7.39
C ALA A 100 -3.96 8.67 8.82
N GLU A 101 -3.05 9.30 9.56
CA GLU A 101 -2.81 9.05 10.99
C GLU A 101 -3.97 9.60 11.84
N GLY A 102 -4.65 10.63 11.34
CA GLY A 102 -5.93 11.07 11.90
C GLY A 102 -6.99 9.99 11.69
N ARG A 103 -7.65 9.61 12.79
CA ARG A 103 -8.80 8.71 12.79
C ARG A 103 -9.89 9.21 11.84
N GLY A 104 -10.45 8.30 11.03
CA GLY A 104 -11.54 8.57 10.10
C GLY A 104 -11.31 8.08 8.67
N PHE A 105 -12.29 8.35 7.81
CA PHE A 105 -12.25 7.97 6.40
C PHE A 105 -11.30 8.85 5.59
N ARG A 106 -10.50 8.24 4.73
CA ARG A 106 -9.76 8.93 3.67
C ARG A 106 -9.59 8.04 2.44
N ALA A 107 -9.70 8.61 1.25
CA ALA A 107 -9.36 7.92 0.01
C ALA A 107 -8.27 8.71 -0.74
N VAL A 108 -7.24 8.00 -1.22
CA VAL A 108 -6.12 8.60 -1.97
C VAL A 108 -5.89 7.83 -3.26
N LEU A 109 -5.99 8.52 -4.40
CA LEU A 109 -5.59 8.00 -5.71
C LEU A 109 -4.12 8.32 -5.95
N ILE A 110 -3.36 7.31 -6.35
CA ILE A 110 -1.95 7.37 -6.67
C ILE A 110 -1.78 6.99 -8.14
N GLY A 111 -1.03 7.81 -8.88
CA GLY A 111 -0.69 7.53 -10.27
C GLY A 111 0.37 6.44 -10.40
N LYS A 112 0.57 5.97 -11.63
CA LYS A 112 1.68 5.05 -11.97
C LYS A 112 3.06 5.67 -11.67
N ASP A 113 3.17 6.99 -11.67
CA ASP A 113 4.38 7.71 -11.26
C ASP A 113 4.64 7.70 -9.74
N GLY A 114 3.71 7.16 -8.95
CA GLY A 114 3.80 7.10 -7.48
C GLY A 114 3.36 8.39 -6.77
N GLY A 115 2.93 9.41 -7.51
CA GLY A 115 2.42 10.66 -6.95
C GLY A 115 0.93 10.58 -6.59
N ALA A 116 0.54 11.20 -5.48
CA ALA A 116 -0.88 11.35 -5.15
C ALA A 116 -1.55 12.32 -6.14
N LYS A 117 -2.70 11.92 -6.67
CA LYS A 117 -3.45 12.63 -7.71
C LYS A 117 -4.77 13.19 -7.20
N LEU A 118 -5.38 12.49 -6.25
CA LEU A 118 -6.59 12.92 -5.55
C LEU A 118 -6.50 12.43 -4.12
N SER A 119 -6.89 13.28 -3.17
CA SER A 119 -7.01 12.94 -1.75
C SER A 119 -8.31 13.52 -1.24
N SER A 120 -9.12 12.70 -0.58
CA SER A 120 -10.47 13.07 -0.14
C SER A 120 -10.80 12.48 1.21
N ASN A 121 -11.43 13.27 2.08
CA ASN A 121 -12.02 12.80 3.35
C ASN A 121 -13.49 12.38 3.19
N ARG A 122 -14.01 12.32 1.95
CA ARG A 122 -15.33 11.79 1.57
C ARG A 122 -15.20 10.74 0.48
N PRO A 123 -16.17 9.84 0.31
CA PRO A 123 -16.15 8.88 -0.79
C PRO A 123 -16.00 9.56 -2.16
N ILE A 124 -15.09 9.02 -2.97
CA ILE A 124 -14.83 9.43 -4.34
C ILE A 124 -15.78 8.62 -5.23
N THR A 125 -16.57 9.33 -6.03
CA THR A 125 -17.49 8.68 -6.97
C THR A 125 -16.72 8.02 -8.11
N PRO A 126 -17.26 6.99 -8.78
CA PRO A 126 -16.59 6.38 -9.94
C PRO A 126 -16.34 7.39 -11.06
N ALA A 127 -17.29 8.29 -11.31
CA ALA A 127 -17.14 9.36 -12.28
C ALA A 127 -15.96 10.30 -11.95
N GLU A 128 -15.86 10.76 -10.70
CA GLU A 128 -14.75 11.60 -10.22
C GLU A 128 -13.41 10.85 -10.31
N LEU A 129 -13.39 9.58 -9.90
CA LEU A 129 -12.20 8.73 -9.93
C LEU A 129 -11.68 8.52 -11.35
N PHE A 130 -12.54 8.06 -12.26
CA PHE A 130 -12.14 7.73 -13.62
C PHE A 130 -11.84 8.96 -14.47
N SER A 131 -12.61 10.04 -14.32
CA SER A 131 -12.31 11.31 -15.00
C SER A 131 -10.96 11.89 -14.56
N THR A 132 -10.63 11.81 -13.26
CA THR A 132 -9.30 12.20 -12.76
C THR A 132 -8.20 11.35 -13.39
N ILE A 133 -8.44 10.04 -13.55
CA ILE A 133 -7.47 9.12 -14.17
C ILE A 133 -7.28 9.42 -15.66
N ASP A 134 -8.38 9.60 -16.39
CA ASP A 134 -8.37 9.82 -17.84
C ASP A 134 -7.77 11.20 -18.21
N ALA A 135 -7.78 12.16 -17.28
CA ALA A 135 -7.07 13.43 -17.41
C ALA A 135 -5.55 13.33 -17.19
N MET A 136 -5.01 12.20 -16.71
CA MET A 136 -3.57 12.08 -16.45
C MET A 136 -2.75 11.94 -17.75
N PRO A 137 -1.59 12.61 -17.88
CA PRO A 137 -0.78 12.56 -19.10
C PRO A 137 -0.40 11.14 -19.54
N MET A 138 0.00 10.28 -18.61
CA MET A 138 0.34 8.89 -18.92
C MET A 138 -0.87 8.11 -19.45
N ARG A 139 -2.07 8.36 -18.89
CA ARG A 139 -3.30 7.73 -19.35
C ARG A 139 -3.68 8.19 -20.77
N GLN A 140 -3.51 9.48 -21.06
CA GLN A 140 -3.72 10.01 -22.41
C GLN A 140 -2.76 9.40 -23.43
N SER A 141 -1.50 9.13 -23.05
CA SER A 141 -0.54 8.44 -23.92
C SER A 141 -0.91 6.98 -24.17
N GLU A 142 -1.51 6.26 -23.21
CA GLU A 142 -2.00 4.89 -23.38
C GLU A 142 -3.23 4.78 -24.30
N MET A 143 -3.98 5.88 -24.48
CA MET A 143 -5.18 5.92 -25.32
C MET A 143 -4.90 6.29 -26.78
N ARG A 144 -3.65 6.64 -27.10
CA ARG A 144 -3.21 6.96 -28.46
C ARG A 144 -2.67 5.71 -29.15
#